data_AF-A0A3E1NCR0-F1
#
_entry.id   AF-A0A3E1NCR0-F1
#
_cell.length_a   1.000
_cell.length_b   1.000
_cell.length_c   1.000
_cell.angle_alpha   90.00
_cell.angle_beta   90.00
_cell.angle_gamma   90.00
#
_symmetry.space_group_name_H-M   'P 1'
#
loop_
_entity.id
_entity.type
_entity.pdbx_description
1 polymer ?
#
loop_
_entity_poly.entity_id
_entity_poly.type
_entity_poly.pdbx_seq_one_letter_code
_entity_poly.pdbx_strand_id
1 'polypeptide(L)'
;MAVCPLLLPAQDLTGIWRGTFVNTTGMAGEKYKYEIQMKQSPKHSLEGVTYSYSYASKVFYGKADLQGIFMDKTGNLIVKENKMIEFKVTDASTPCLMTCYLQYHKEGALEYLEGTYSSVTMTLGTDCGTGRVYLERVQNSDFTKEDFLLRKERRSPQRIKPGADDNLVDSAATTAKPAPDKPSGTPKDSTATAAKPRSKTPATTKPGNKTTTKPGNSSTAKTTKPKPAAPSATPKRSTTPATGTARTQTPRADTARHKPDASIATVTPPADPPVSTPKTLAPPRPLPVPRIIAERENKLVKTIVTHSPDIKIQLYDNGEIDDDTITVYHNNEVVVYKKRLSNEAINITLGLQEGVNTHELVMVADNLGRIPPNTALMVVTTGGKRYELFISSTEQRNAKVVIEYQPQP
;
A
#
# COMPACT_ATOMS: atom_id res chain seq x y z
N MET A 1 19.85 -39.48 15.47
CA MET A 1 19.91 -38.79 14.16
C MET A 1 19.61 -37.32 14.39
N ALA A 2 20.33 -36.40 13.76
CA ALA A 2 19.96 -34.98 13.79
C ALA A 2 18.95 -34.71 12.65
N VAL A 3 17.75 -34.24 13.00
CA VAL A 3 16.77 -33.82 12.00
C VAL A 3 17.17 -32.43 11.52
N CYS A 4 17.76 -32.34 10.33
CA CYS A 4 18.02 -31.05 9.70
C CYS A 4 16.68 -30.42 9.31
N PRO A 5 16.33 -29.21 9.80
CA PRO A 5 15.10 -28.55 9.40
C PRO A 5 15.19 -28.17 7.92
N LEU A 6 14.29 -28.72 7.11
CA LEU A 6 14.20 -28.36 5.70
C LEU A 6 13.67 -26.92 5.59
N LEU A 7 14.58 -25.97 5.39
CA LEU A 7 14.23 -24.60 5.03
C LEU A 7 13.55 -24.63 3.65
N LEU A 8 12.22 -24.66 3.64
CA LEU A 8 11.45 -24.38 2.44
C LEU A 8 11.86 -23.00 1.91
N PRO A 9 12.35 -22.87 0.66
CA PRO A 9 12.61 -21.56 0.09
C PRO A 9 11.30 -20.76 0.05
N ALA A 10 11.34 -19.55 0.60
CA ALA A 10 10.19 -18.65 0.60
C ALA A 10 9.69 -18.39 -0.83
N GLN A 11 8.38 -18.25 -1.00
CA GLN A 11 7.74 -18.05 -2.29
C GLN A 11 8.23 -16.74 -2.92
N ASP A 12 9.01 -16.86 -4.00
CA ASP A 12 9.52 -15.73 -4.79
C ASP A 12 8.61 -15.45 -5.99
N LEU A 13 7.85 -14.36 -5.91
CA LEU A 13 7.00 -13.86 -6.99
C LEU A 13 7.79 -13.17 -8.12
N THR A 14 9.11 -12.96 -7.98
CA THR A 14 9.94 -12.29 -8.99
C THR A 14 9.90 -13.02 -10.33
N GLY A 15 9.30 -12.39 -11.33
CA GLY A 15 9.03 -12.98 -12.65
C GLY A 15 8.03 -12.16 -13.46
N ILE A 16 7.49 -12.81 -14.50
CA ILE A 16 6.46 -12.26 -15.38
C ILE A 16 5.16 -12.99 -15.10
N TRP A 17 4.08 -12.23 -14.94
CA TRP A 17 2.74 -12.74 -14.66
C TRP A 17 1.80 -12.19 -15.75
N ARG A 18 1.25 -13.06 -16.59
CA ARG A 18 0.46 -12.63 -17.77
C ARG A 18 -0.89 -13.33 -17.81
N GLY A 19 -1.91 -12.58 -18.19
CA GLY A 19 -3.29 -13.04 -18.28
C GLY A 19 -4.19 -11.87 -18.67
N THR A 20 -5.27 -11.66 -17.92
CA THR A 20 -6.31 -10.69 -18.26
C THR A 20 -6.99 -10.05 -17.05
N PHE A 21 -7.53 -8.85 -17.26
CA PHE A 21 -8.60 -8.30 -16.41
C PHE A 21 -9.90 -8.16 -17.21
N VAL A 22 -11.03 -8.16 -16.48
CA VAL A 22 -12.38 -7.99 -17.03
C VAL A 22 -13.11 -6.95 -16.19
N ASN A 23 -13.63 -5.89 -16.83
CA ASN A 23 -14.41 -4.87 -16.14
C ASN A 23 -15.81 -5.41 -15.81
N THR A 24 -16.25 -5.21 -14.57
CA THR A 24 -17.59 -5.60 -14.08
C THR A 24 -18.52 -4.41 -13.85
N THR A 25 -18.02 -3.18 -14.04
CA THR A 25 -18.75 -1.92 -13.80
C THR A 25 -18.68 -1.05 -15.06
N GLY A 26 -19.65 -1.23 -15.98
CA GLY A 26 -19.69 -0.57 -17.28
C GLY A 26 -20.50 -1.36 -18.30
N MET A 27 -20.14 -1.30 -19.59
CA MET A 27 -20.57 -2.31 -20.56
C MET A 27 -19.94 -3.65 -20.20
N ALA A 28 -20.73 -4.52 -19.57
CA ALA A 28 -20.22 -5.72 -18.91
C ALA A 28 -19.57 -6.71 -19.90
N GLY A 29 -18.33 -7.12 -19.60
CA GLY A 29 -17.64 -8.19 -20.33
C GLY A 29 -16.42 -7.76 -21.15
N GLU A 30 -16.08 -6.47 -21.22
CA GLU A 30 -14.83 -6.04 -21.87
C GLU A 30 -13.60 -6.63 -21.15
N LYS A 31 -12.83 -7.42 -21.92
CA LYS A 31 -11.71 -8.24 -21.45
C LYS A 31 -10.41 -7.77 -22.11
N TYR A 32 -9.46 -7.37 -21.28
CA TYR A 32 -8.16 -6.83 -21.71
C TYR A 32 -7.04 -7.78 -21.33
N LYS A 33 -5.93 -7.74 -22.09
CA LYS A 33 -4.70 -8.40 -21.67
C LYS A 33 -4.04 -7.59 -20.56
N TYR A 34 -3.41 -8.30 -19.63
CA TYR A 34 -2.66 -7.74 -18.52
C TYR A 34 -1.37 -8.52 -18.31
N GLU A 35 -0.24 -7.82 -18.21
CA GLU A 35 1.05 -8.39 -17.82
C GLU A 35 1.62 -7.58 -16.65
N ILE A 36 2.19 -8.27 -15.67
CA ILE A 36 2.96 -7.67 -14.58
C ILE A 36 4.36 -8.25 -14.62
N GLN A 37 5.37 -7.39 -14.71
CA GLN A 37 6.76 -7.74 -14.50
C GLN A 37 7.16 -7.21 -13.11
N MET A 38 7.35 -8.12 -12.16
CA MET A 38 7.59 -7.75 -10.76
C MET A 38 8.87 -8.38 -10.19
N LYS A 39 9.44 -7.71 -9.20
CA LYS A 39 10.51 -8.19 -8.32
C LYS A 39 10.05 -8.07 -6.87
N GLN A 40 10.24 -9.15 -6.13
CA GLN A 40 10.02 -9.20 -4.68
C GLN A 40 11.31 -8.83 -3.96
N SER A 41 11.19 -8.00 -2.92
CA SER A 41 12.30 -7.68 -2.03
C SER A 41 12.40 -8.70 -0.88
N PRO A 42 13.56 -8.80 -0.19
CA PRO A 42 13.68 -9.58 1.05
C PRO A 42 12.78 -9.11 2.21
N LYS A 43 12.00 -8.04 2.03
CA LYS A 43 10.99 -7.52 2.96
C LYS A 43 9.56 -7.67 2.42
N HIS A 44 9.34 -8.57 1.46
CA HIS A 44 8.05 -8.88 0.82
C HIS A 44 7.39 -7.74 0.02
N SER A 45 7.97 -6.54 -0.02
CA SER A 45 7.54 -5.49 -0.94
C SER A 45 7.80 -5.90 -2.40
N LEU A 46 6.90 -5.47 -3.29
CA LEU A 46 6.94 -5.72 -4.72
C LEU A 46 7.23 -4.39 -5.45
N GLU A 47 8.15 -4.44 -6.41
CA GLU A 47 8.48 -3.33 -7.32
C GLU A 47 8.41 -3.84 -8.77
N GLY A 48 8.14 -2.95 -9.74
CA GLY A 48 8.14 -3.34 -11.15
C GLY A 48 7.24 -2.49 -12.03
N VAL A 49 6.68 -3.10 -13.07
CA VAL A 49 5.81 -2.46 -14.05
C VAL A 49 4.62 -3.34 -14.42
N THR A 50 3.50 -2.70 -14.74
CA THR A 50 2.32 -3.35 -15.32
C THR A 50 2.16 -2.94 -16.79
N TYR A 51 1.44 -3.74 -17.56
CA TYR A 51 1.06 -3.47 -18.94
C TYR A 51 -0.40 -3.87 -19.17
N SER A 52 -1.25 -2.90 -19.54
CA SER A 52 -2.67 -3.09 -19.88
C SER A 52 -2.89 -2.79 -21.37
N TYR A 53 -3.54 -3.71 -22.11
CA TYR A 53 -3.58 -3.64 -23.57
C TYR A 53 -4.75 -4.39 -24.21
N SER A 54 -5.25 -3.87 -25.34
CA SER A 54 -6.40 -4.42 -26.07
C SER A 54 -6.01 -5.60 -26.96
N TYR A 55 -6.86 -6.64 -27.02
CA TYR A 55 -6.68 -7.78 -27.94
C TYR A 55 -6.64 -7.35 -29.42
N ALA A 56 -7.44 -6.34 -29.79
CA ALA A 56 -7.27 -5.60 -31.04
C ALA A 56 -6.07 -4.65 -30.89
N SER A 57 -4.94 -4.98 -31.51
CA SER A 57 -3.59 -4.48 -31.18
C SER A 57 -3.25 -3.03 -31.60
N LYS A 58 -4.25 -2.14 -31.69
CA LYS A 58 -4.06 -0.75 -32.20
C LYS A 58 -4.77 0.37 -31.41
N VAL A 59 -5.60 0.04 -30.42
CA VAL A 59 -6.52 1.01 -29.78
C VAL A 59 -6.03 1.49 -28.40
N PHE A 60 -5.62 0.57 -27.52
CA PHE A 60 -5.22 0.90 -26.15
C PHE A 60 -3.95 0.17 -25.69
N TYR A 61 -3.03 0.92 -25.09
CA TYR A 61 -1.85 0.43 -24.35
C TYR A 61 -1.55 1.38 -23.19
N GLY A 62 -1.27 0.85 -22.00
CA GLY A 62 -0.73 1.58 -20.86
C GLY A 62 0.34 0.77 -20.14
N LYS A 63 1.43 1.44 -19.74
CA LYS A 63 2.48 0.91 -18.86
C LYS A 63 2.51 1.72 -17.58
N ALA A 64 2.33 1.11 -16.41
CA ALA A 64 2.48 1.80 -15.13
C ALA A 64 3.76 1.38 -14.41
N ASP A 65 4.23 2.20 -13.46
CA ASP A 65 5.05 1.69 -12.36
C ASP A 65 4.14 1.11 -11.28
N LEU A 66 4.57 0.01 -10.67
CA LEU A 66 3.89 -0.56 -9.51
C LEU A 66 4.75 -0.47 -8.25
N GLN A 67 4.04 -0.28 -7.13
CA GLN A 67 4.47 -0.78 -5.83
C GLN A 67 3.49 -1.87 -5.37
N GLY A 68 3.91 -2.69 -4.43
CA GLY A 68 3.03 -3.70 -3.85
C GLY A 68 3.63 -4.36 -2.61
N ILE A 69 2.89 -5.30 -2.07
CA ILE A 69 3.30 -6.11 -0.93
C ILE A 69 2.73 -7.52 -1.10
N PHE A 70 3.52 -8.53 -0.75
CA PHE A 70 3.09 -9.93 -0.65
C PHE A 70 3.05 -10.35 0.82
N MET A 71 2.05 -11.14 1.19
CA MET A 71 1.87 -11.72 2.51
C MET A 71 2.05 -13.24 2.42
N ASP A 72 3.32 -13.70 2.45
CA ASP A 72 3.74 -15.11 2.32
C ASP A 72 2.85 -16.10 3.12
N LYS A 73 2.39 -15.69 4.30
CA LYS A 73 1.58 -16.49 5.23
C LYS A 73 0.13 -16.73 4.79
N THR A 74 -0.41 -15.95 3.86
CA THR A 74 -1.78 -16.11 3.32
C THR A 74 -1.83 -16.26 1.80
N GLY A 75 -0.72 -15.97 1.11
CA GLY A 75 -0.65 -15.93 -0.35
C GLY A 75 -1.18 -14.62 -0.95
N ASN A 76 -1.65 -13.67 -0.14
CA ASN A 76 -2.25 -12.44 -0.69
C ASN A 76 -1.15 -11.51 -1.20
N LEU A 77 -1.39 -10.81 -2.31
CA LEU A 77 -0.62 -9.64 -2.70
C LEU A 77 -1.52 -8.48 -3.11
N ILE A 78 -1.00 -7.28 -2.90
CA ILE A 78 -1.56 -6.04 -3.46
C ILE A 78 -0.56 -5.50 -4.47
N VAL A 79 -1.07 -5.08 -5.62
CA VAL A 79 -0.30 -4.39 -6.68
C VAL A 79 -1.01 -3.08 -6.98
N LYS A 80 -0.36 -1.96 -6.68
CA LYS A 80 -0.86 -0.61 -6.89
C LYS A 80 -0.03 0.08 -7.97
N GLU A 81 -0.69 0.45 -9.06
CA GLU A 81 -0.12 1.33 -10.08
C GLU A 81 -0.02 2.77 -9.53
N ASN A 82 1.18 3.37 -9.52
CA ASN A 82 1.37 4.70 -8.92
C ASN A 82 1.31 5.84 -9.94
N LYS A 83 1.94 5.67 -11.10
CA LYS A 83 1.77 6.55 -12.26
C LYS A 83 1.92 5.76 -13.55
N MET A 84 1.30 6.27 -14.61
CA MET A 84 1.53 5.79 -15.96
C MET A 84 2.90 6.31 -16.45
N ILE A 85 3.75 5.41 -16.92
CA ILE A 85 5.07 5.69 -17.52
C ILE A 85 4.91 6.00 -19.00
N GLU A 86 4.14 5.16 -19.70
CA GLU A 86 3.83 5.28 -21.12
C GLU A 86 2.34 4.96 -21.31
N PHE A 87 1.67 5.63 -22.23
CA PHE A 87 0.34 5.19 -22.68
C PHE A 87 0.04 5.66 -24.10
N LYS A 88 -0.92 4.97 -24.72
CA LYS A 88 -1.49 5.31 -26.01
C LYS A 88 -2.99 5.03 -25.96
N VAL A 89 -3.77 6.11 -26.03
CA VAL A 89 -5.22 6.09 -26.26
C VAL A 89 -5.49 6.61 -27.68
N THR A 90 -6.54 6.13 -28.33
CA THR A 90 -7.02 6.67 -29.61
C THR A 90 -8.11 7.74 -29.47
N ASP A 91 -8.67 7.92 -28.27
CA ASP A 91 -9.65 8.93 -27.92
C ASP A 91 -9.16 9.83 -26.77
N ALA A 92 -10.01 10.72 -26.28
CA ALA A 92 -9.70 11.66 -25.20
C ALA A 92 -9.96 11.09 -23.78
N SER A 93 -10.11 9.77 -23.61
CA SER A 93 -10.29 9.18 -22.28
C SER A 93 -9.03 9.33 -21.43
N THR A 94 -9.23 9.54 -20.14
CA THR A 94 -8.14 9.70 -19.16
C THR A 94 -7.67 8.31 -18.72
N PRO A 95 -6.36 7.99 -18.78
CA PRO A 95 -5.86 6.71 -18.27
C PRO A 95 -6.17 6.54 -16.78
N CYS A 96 -6.46 5.30 -16.42
CA CYS A 96 -6.85 4.91 -15.07
C CYS A 96 -5.80 3.98 -14.47
N LEU A 97 -5.41 4.25 -13.22
CA LEU A 97 -4.47 3.44 -12.47
C LEU A 97 -5.23 2.35 -11.69
N MET A 98 -4.80 1.10 -11.83
CA MET A 98 -5.37 -0.06 -11.14
C MET A 98 -4.71 -0.24 -9.77
N THR A 99 -5.52 -0.57 -8.77
CA THR A 99 -5.07 -1.31 -7.58
C THR A 99 -5.68 -2.70 -7.65
N CYS A 100 -4.83 -3.71 -7.77
CA CYS A 100 -5.20 -5.12 -7.85
C CYS A 100 -5.04 -5.78 -6.48
N TYR A 101 -6.02 -6.59 -6.11
CA TYR A 101 -6.10 -7.34 -4.86
C TYR A 101 -6.15 -8.82 -5.24
N LEU A 102 -5.02 -9.50 -5.10
CA LEU A 102 -4.79 -10.82 -5.69
C LEU A 102 -4.42 -11.83 -4.60
N GLN A 103 -4.72 -13.10 -4.84
CA GLN A 103 -4.19 -14.23 -4.09
C GLN A 103 -3.31 -15.09 -5.01
N TYR A 104 -2.18 -15.56 -4.50
CA TYR A 104 -1.24 -16.46 -5.13
C TYR A 104 -1.64 -17.92 -4.85
N HIS A 105 -1.69 -18.71 -5.92
CA HIS A 105 -2.01 -20.12 -5.89
C HIS A 105 -0.93 -20.92 -6.62
N LYS A 106 -0.67 -22.15 -6.16
CA LYS A 106 0.26 -23.08 -6.78
C LYS A 106 -0.29 -24.51 -6.78
N GLU A 107 -0.50 -25.05 -7.96
CA GLU A 107 -1.00 -26.41 -8.19
C GLU A 107 0.02 -27.19 -9.02
N GLY A 108 0.92 -27.90 -8.31
CA GLY A 108 2.03 -28.63 -8.91
C GLY A 108 3.00 -27.69 -9.65
N ALA A 109 2.88 -27.65 -10.99
CA ALA A 109 3.68 -26.80 -11.86
C ALA A 109 2.97 -25.49 -12.28
N LEU A 110 1.64 -25.41 -12.11
CA LEU A 110 0.89 -24.18 -12.37
C LEU A 110 1.07 -23.21 -11.19
N GLU A 111 1.37 -21.96 -11.49
CA GLU A 111 1.36 -20.86 -10.53
C GLU A 111 0.54 -19.72 -11.12
N TYR A 112 -0.47 -19.26 -10.37
CA TYR A 112 -1.39 -18.22 -10.84
C TYR A 112 -1.72 -17.21 -9.73
N LEU A 113 -2.11 -16.01 -10.15
CA LEU A 113 -2.65 -14.96 -9.29
C LEU A 113 -4.08 -14.68 -9.74
N GLU A 114 -5.05 -14.71 -8.83
CA GLU A 114 -6.43 -14.33 -9.13
C GLU A 114 -7.01 -13.38 -8.09
N GLY A 115 -8.03 -12.61 -8.47
CA GLY A 115 -8.72 -11.71 -7.55
C GLY A 115 -9.45 -10.56 -8.25
N THR A 116 -9.42 -9.39 -7.64
CA THR A 116 -10.16 -8.20 -8.08
C THR A 116 -9.27 -7.00 -8.34
N TYR A 117 -9.82 -5.96 -8.96
CA TYR A 117 -9.21 -4.64 -9.01
C TYR A 117 -10.24 -3.53 -8.84
N SER A 118 -9.78 -2.37 -8.42
CA SER A 118 -10.45 -1.07 -8.55
C SER A 118 -9.52 -0.09 -9.26
N SER A 119 -10.04 0.78 -10.12
CA SER A 119 -9.22 1.77 -10.83
C SER A 119 -9.75 3.20 -10.73
N VAL A 120 -8.84 4.18 -10.81
CA VAL A 120 -9.17 5.61 -10.72
C VAL A 120 -8.40 6.45 -11.73
N THR A 121 -8.97 7.58 -12.17
CA THR A 121 -8.30 8.51 -13.10
C THR A 121 -7.07 9.15 -12.44
N MET A 122 -5.96 9.27 -13.20
CA MET A 122 -4.70 9.84 -12.70
C MET A 122 -4.83 11.25 -12.10
N THR A 123 -5.75 12.06 -12.60
CA THR A 123 -5.78 13.52 -12.34
C THR A 123 -6.84 13.96 -11.34
N LEU A 124 -7.98 13.25 -11.25
CA LEU A 124 -9.10 13.61 -10.38
C LEU A 124 -9.48 12.52 -9.36
N GLY A 125 -8.87 11.33 -9.43
CA GLY A 125 -9.24 10.21 -8.57
C GLY A 125 -10.68 9.72 -8.81
N THR A 126 -11.26 10.03 -9.96
CA THR A 126 -12.60 9.58 -10.37
C THR A 126 -12.58 8.08 -10.57
N ASP A 127 -13.57 7.36 -10.04
CA ASP A 127 -13.73 5.92 -10.21
C ASP A 127 -13.84 5.56 -11.71
N CYS A 128 -13.00 4.63 -12.16
CA CYS A 128 -13.00 4.07 -13.52
C CYS A 128 -13.64 2.67 -13.59
N GLY A 129 -14.16 2.17 -12.48
CA GLY A 129 -14.78 0.87 -12.35
C GLY A 129 -13.94 -0.15 -11.59
N THR A 130 -14.53 -1.33 -11.46
CA THR A 130 -14.00 -2.46 -10.70
C THR A 130 -14.19 -3.74 -11.49
N GLY A 131 -13.34 -4.73 -11.25
CA GLY A 131 -13.39 -5.97 -12.02
C GLY A 131 -12.59 -7.11 -11.42
N ARG A 132 -12.41 -8.17 -12.22
CA ARG A 132 -11.61 -9.35 -11.86
C ARG A 132 -10.30 -9.39 -12.64
N VAL A 133 -9.28 -9.99 -12.03
CA VAL A 133 -7.94 -10.21 -12.61
C VAL A 133 -7.60 -11.70 -12.48
N TYR A 134 -6.98 -12.26 -13.52
CA TYR A 134 -6.38 -13.59 -13.51
C TYR A 134 -5.08 -13.58 -14.31
N LEU A 135 -3.98 -14.09 -13.74
CA LEU A 135 -2.63 -14.07 -14.31
C LEU A 135 -1.91 -15.41 -14.04
N GLU A 136 -1.17 -15.91 -15.02
CA GLU A 136 -0.31 -17.10 -14.86
C GLU A 136 1.17 -16.70 -14.86
N ARG A 137 2.02 -17.43 -14.13
CA ARG A 137 3.48 -17.22 -14.15
C ARG A 137 4.05 -17.69 -15.49
N VAL A 138 4.67 -16.80 -16.26
CA VAL A 138 5.22 -17.09 -17.59
C VAL A 138 6.72 -16.76 -17.71
N GLN A 139 7.41 -17.42 -18.63
CA GLN A 139 8.83 -17.18 -18.94
C GLN A 139 9.03 -16.11 -20.05
N ASN A 140 8.01 -15.94 -20.89
CA ASN A 140 8.04 -15.08 -22.08
C ASN A 140 7.05 -13.94 -21.92
N SER A 141 7.55 -12.71 -22.01
CA SER A 141 6.80 -11.45 -21.97
C SER A 141 6.26 -11.08 -23.37
N ASP A 142 5.13 -10.37 -23.42
CA ASP A 142 4.65 -9.70 -24.65
C ASP A 142 5.44 -8.38 -24.93
N PHE A 143 6.28 -7.93 -23.99
CA PHE A 143 7.00 -6.65 -23.98
C PHE A 143 8.52 -6.82 -23.74
N THR A 144 9.25 -5.71 -23.69
CA THR A 144 10.64 -5.70 -23.21
C THR A 144 10.69 -6.18 -21.75
N LYS A 145 11.61 -7.10 -21.44
CA LYS A 145 11.86 -7.56 -20.06
C LYS A 145 12.59 -6.47 -19.26
N GLU A 146 12.07 -6.13 -18.09
CA GLU A 146 12.73 -5.21 -17.16
C GLU A 146 14.09 -5.74 -16.67
N ASP A 147 14.97 -4.81 -16.33
CA ASP A 147 16.40 -5.06 -16.11
C ASP A 147 16.69 -6.06 -14.98
N PHE A 148 15.78 -6.17 -13.99
CA PHE A 148 15.89 -7.13 -12.89
C PHE A 148 15.60 -8.58 -13.33
N LEU A 149 14.77 -8.81 -14.36
CA LEU A 149 14.51 -10.15 -14.91
C LEU A 149 15.75 -10.67 -15.65
N LEU A 150 16.35 -9.81 -16.49
CA LEU A 150 17.57 -10.12 -17.25
C LEU A 150 18.76 -10.46 -16.32
N ARG A 151 18.84 -9.82 -15.16
CA ARG A 151 19.86 -10.11 -14.12
C ARG A 151 19.61 -11.43 -13.38
N LYS A 152 18.36 -11.91 -13.30
CA LYS A 152 18.00 -13.23 -12.72
C LYS A 152 18.35 -14.36 -13.68
N GLU A 153 18.06 -14.21 -14.98
CA GLU A 153 18.41 -15.20 -16.03
C GLU A 153 19.90 -15.49 -16.11
N ARG A 154 20.76 -14.45 -15.98
CA ARG A 154 22.23 -14.58 -15.93
C ARG A 154 22.79 -15.27 -14.67
N ARG A 155 21.94 -15.56 -13.68
CA ARG A 155 22.31 -16.25 -12.42
C ARG A 155 21.74 -17.67 -12.31
N SER A 156 20.85 -18.06 -13.21
CA SER A 156 20.52 -19.47 -13.41
C SER A 156 21.79 -20.22 -13.82
N PRO A 157 22.18 -21.32 -13.15
CA PRO A 157 23.38 -22.05 -13.53
C PRO A 157 23.18 -22.67 -14.92
N GLN A 158 23.82 -22.08 -15.94
CA GLN A 158 23.99 -22.76 -17.21
C GLN A 158 24.69 -24.10 -16.94
N ARG A 159 24.09 -25.19 -17.41
CA ARG A 159 24.64 -26.54 -17.28
C ARG A 159 25.87 -26.69 -18.18
N ILE A 160 27.00 -26.19 -17.71
CA ILE A 160 28.31 -26.45 -18.31
C ILE A 160 28.46 -27.97 -18.43
N LYS A 161 28.71 -28.44 -19.65
CA LYS A 161 29.08 -29.84 -19.88
C LYS A 161 30.52 -30.01 -19.38
N PRO A 162 30.83 -30.95 -18.47
CA PRO A 162 32.22 -31.26 -18.14
C PRO A 162 32.96 -31.74 -19.40
N GLY A 163 34.22 -31.34 -19.57
CA GLY A 163 35.04 -31.73 -20.72
C GLY A 163 35.10 -30.69 -21.84
N ALA A 164 35.53 -29.47 -21.52
CA ALA A 164 35.97 -28.47 -22.51
C ALA A 164 37.21 -27.70 -21.98
N ASP A 165 38.05 -28.43 -21.25
CA ASP A 165 39.15 -27.87 -20.46
C ASP A 165 40.47 -28.05 -21.24
N ASP A 166 40.74 -27.20 -22.24
CA ASP A 166 42.11 -26.99 -22.72
C ASP A 166 42.27 -25.70 -23.55
N ASN A 167 43.42 -25.03 -23.39
CA ASN A 167 43.84 -23.74 -23.99
C ASN A 167 43.27 -22.44 -23.40
N LEU A 168 43.68 -22.12 -22.17
CA LEU A 168 43.88 -20.73 -21.73
C LEU A 168 45.24 -20.58 -21.04
N VAL A 169 46.25 -20.15 -21.80
CA VAL A 169 47.56 -19.71 -21.28
C VAL A 169 47.89 -18.35 -21.90
N ASP A 170 48.28 -17.42 -21.04
CA ASP A 170 48.81 -16.05 -21.25
C ASP A 170 48.63 -15.33 -22.59
N SER A 171 48.04 -14.13 -22.50
CA SER A 171 48.85 -12.90 -22.60
C SER A 171 48.15 -11.72 -21.92
N ALA A 172 48.87 -11.02 -21.04
CA ALA A 172 48.38 -9.83 -20.34
C ALA A 172 48.98 -8.53 -20.92
N ALA A 173 48.17 -7.46 -20.93
CA ALA A 173 48.51 -6.09 -21.38
C ALA A 173 48.91 -5.97 -22.89
N THR A 174 48.70 -4.86 -23.59
CA THR A 174 48.89 -3.46 -23.17
C THR A 174 47.95 -2.49 -23.91
N THR A 175 47.78 -1.29 -23.34
CA THR A 175 46.99 -0.18 -23.89
C THR A 175 47.53 0.42 -25.20
N ALA A 176 46.64 0.75 -26.14
CA ALA A 176 46.70 2.01 -26.92
C ALA A 176 45.39 2.30 -27.68
N LYS A 177 45.03 3.58 -27.80
CA LYS A 177 44.00 4.11 -28.72
C LYS A 177 44.70 4.98 -29.76
N PRO A 178 44.41 4.82 -31.06
CA PRO A 178 44.65 5.88 -32.04
C PRO A 178 43.42 6.19 -32.92
N ALA A 179 43.15 7.49 -33.10
CA ALA A 179 42.39 8.06 -34.21
C ALA A 179 42.48 9.60 -34.15
N PRO A 180 42.45 10.33 -35.28
CA PRO A 180 42.73 9.94 -36.67
C PRO A 180 43.92 10.76 -37.26
N ASP A 181 44.36 10.50 -38.50
CA ASP A 181 44.76 11.58 -39.41
C ASP A 181 44.84 11.19 -40.89
N LYS A 182 44.78 12.19 -41.80
CA LYS A 182 44.96 12.05 -43.26
C LYS A 182 45.20 13.42 -43.94
N PRO A 183 46.14 13.53 -44.89
CA PRO A 183 45.88 14.33 -46.10
C PRO A 183 46.37 13.73 -47.44
N SER A 184 45.86 14.31 -48.54
CA SER A 184 46.20 14.07 -49.97
C SER A 184 45.79 12.72 -50.61
N GLY A 185 45.82 12.57 -51.96
CA GLY A 185 45.68 13.65 -52.96
C GLY A 185 46.18 13.42 -54.41
N THR A 186 45.26 13.07 -55.33
CA THR A 186 45.16 13.63 -56.73
C THR A 186 46.27 13.29 -57.78
N PRO A 187 46.16 13.66 -59.09
CA PRO A 187 45.08 14.36 -59.82
C PRO A 187 44.60 13.77 -61.17
N LYS A 188 43.35 14.10 -61.57
CA LYS A 188 42.90 14.62 -62.89
C LYS A 188 41.36 14.54 -63.05
N ASP A 189 40.71 15.20 -64.00
CA ASP A 189 40.51 16.67 -64.20
C ASP A 189 39.62 16.90 -65.46
N SER A 190 38.53 17.68 -65.35
CA SER A 190 37.91 18.47 -66.44
C SER A 190 36.62 19.21 -66.02
N THR A 191 36.62 20.55 -66.05
CA THR A 191 35.54 21.50 -66.43
C THR A 191 34.05 21.13 -66.18
N ALA A 192 33.29 21.80 -65.29
CA ALA A 192 32.64 23.14 -65.44
C ALA A 192 31.33 23.13 -66.31
N THR A 193 30.37 24.07 -66.27
CA THR A 193 30.36 25.46 -65.71
C THR A 193 29.07 25.79 -64.90
N ALA A 194 28.16 26.69 -65.34
CA ALA A 194 27.09 27.28 -64.50
C ALA A 194 25.92 27.94 -65.29
N ALA A 195 24.73 28.07 -64.67
CA ALA A 195 23.71 29.11 -64.97
C ALA A 195 22.56 29.17 -63.90
N LYS A 196 21.91 30.34 -63.73
CA LYS A 196 20.70 30.58 -62.88
C LYS A 196 19.95 31.86 -63.29
N PRO A 197 18.61 31.86 -63.35
CA PRO A 197 17.77 32.86 -62.63
C PRO A 197 16.52 32.18 -61.99
N ARG A 198 15.84 32.61 -60.90
CA ARG A 198 15.27 33.91 -60.45
C ARG A 198 14.19 34.46 -61.42
N SER A 199 13.05 35.04 -61.03
CA SER A 199 12.55 35.52 -59.71
C SER A 199 11.11 35.00 -59.45
N LYS A 200 10.07 35.64 -58.85
CA LYS A 200 9.76 37.02 -58.39
C LYS A 200 8.62 37.00 -57.33
N THR A 201 8.26 38.16 -56.79
CA THR A 201 7.05 38.43 -55.95
C THR A 201 6.49 39.82 -56.35
N PRO A 202 5.26 40.20 -55.95
CA PRO A 202 5.11 41.31 -54.99
C PRO A 202 3.89 41.18 -54.02
N ALA A 203 3.63 42.19 -53.19
CA ALA A 203 2.73 42.14 -52.01
C ALA A 203 1.89 43.43 -51.78
N THR A 204 1.36 43.64 -50.55
CA THR A 204 0.45 44.72 -50.04
C THR A 204 -1.05 44.50 -50.36
N THR A 205 -2.07 45.11 -49.73
CA THR A 205 -2.17 46.33 -48.87
C THR A 205 -2.97 46.10 -47.55
N LYS A 206 -3.72 47.10 -47.03
CA LYS A 206 -4.57 47.10 -45.80
C LYS A 206 -5.68 48.17 -45.91
N PRO A 207 -6.93 47.87 -45.50
CA PRO A 207 -7.75 48.79 -44.69
C PRO A 207 -8.60 48.07 -43.60
N GLY A 208 -9.25 48.74 -42.63
CA GLY A 208 -9.19 50.17 -42.34
C GLY A 208 -9.86 50.68 -41.04
N ASN A 209 -11.16 50.46 -40.78
CA ASN A 209 -11.95 51.39 -39.92
C ASN A 209 -12.94 50.77 -38.87
N LYS A 210 -13.51 51.67 -38.05
CA LYS A 210 -14.34 51.57 -36.81
C LYS A 210 -15.79 51.06 -37.05
N THR A 211 -16.73 50.89 -36.07
CA THR A 211 -16.98 51.67 -34.81
C THR A 211 -17.95 50.98 -33.80
N THR A 212 -17.66 51.08 -32.48
CA THR A 212 -18.60 51.01 -31.29
C THR A 212 -19.47 49.75 -31.06
N THR A 213 -19.96 49.40 -29.85
CA THR A 213 -20.14 50.10 -28.54
C THR A 213 -19.63 49.29 -27.30
N LYS A 214 -19.62 49.95 -26.12
CA LYS A 214 -19.49 49.40 -24.73
C LYS A 214 -20.92 49.39 -24.08
N PRO A 215 -21.20 49.07 -22.77
CA PRO A 215 -20.30 48.85 -21.62
C PRO A 215 -20.62 47.70 -20.61
N GLY A 216 -19.61 47.34 -19.79
CA GLY A 216 -19.78 46.97 -18.38
C GLY A 216 -19.52 45.49 -18.01
N ASN A 217 -19.07 45.15 -16.80
CA ASN A 217 -18.43 45.98 -15.74
C ASN A 217 -17.63 45.07 -14.76
N SER A 218 -17.09 45.63 -13.66
CA SER A 218 -16.20 44.98 -12.65
C SER A 218 -14.76 44.74 -13.15
N SER A 219 -13.66 45.31 -12.62
CA SER A 219 -13.26 45.94 -11.34
C SER A 219 -12.36 45.07 -10.44
N THR A 220 -11.06 45.18 -10.70
CA THR A 220 -9.93 45.16 -9.76
C THR A 220 -10.17 44.79 -8.29
N ALA A 221 -9.43 43.78 -7.81
CA ALA A 221 -8.92 43.71 -6.44
C ALA A 221 -7.43 43.35 -6.48
N LYS A 222 -6.59 44.02 -5.67
CA LYS A 222 -5.13 43.85 -5.67
C LYS A 222 -4.58 44.02 -4.24
N THR A 223 -4.42 42.91 -3.53
CA THR A 223 -3.95 42.85 -2.14
C THR A 223 -2.88 41.76 -2.01
N THR A 224 -1.59 42.13 -1.90
CA THR A 224 -0.86 42.41 -0.64
C THR A 224 -0.79 41.21 0.31
N LYS A 225 0.34 40.49 0.23
CA LYS A 225 0.71 39.33 1.07
C LYS A 225 1.36 39.77 2.39
N PRO A 226 0.82 39.39 3.57
CA PRO A 226 1.54 39.45 4.83
C PRO A 226 2.45 38.22 5.03
N LYS A 227 3.59 38.41 5.69
CA LYS A 227 4.49 37.35 6.18
C LYS A 227 4.50 37.39 7.71
N PRO A 228 4.15 36.30 8.41
CA PRO A 228 4.58 36.09 9.79
C PRO A 228 6.06 35.67 9.83
N ALA A 229 6.79 36.11 10.85
CA ALA A 229 8.14 35.64 11.15
C ALA A 229 8.11 34.61 12.29
N ALA A 230 9.13 33.77 12.38
CA ALA A 230 9.32 32.88 13.52
C ALA A 230 9.91 33.64 14.72
N PRO A 231 9.61 33.20 15.95
CA PRO A 231 10.50 33.31 17.10
C PRO A 231 11.00 31.92 17.52
N SER A 232 12.31 31.76 17.69
CA SER A 232 12.89 30.59 18.37
C SER A 232 13.18 30.93 19.83
N ALA A 233 12.79 30.06 20.77
CA ALA A 233 13.19 30.17 22.17
C ALA A 233 13.37 28.77 22.78
N THR A 234 14.61 28.43 23.17
CA THR A 234 14.95 27.19 23.88
C THR A 234 14.70 27.30 25.38
N PRO A 235 14.28 26.21 26.03
CA PRO A 235 14.74 25.90 27.39
C PRO A 235 15.98 24.98 27.38
N LYS A 236 16.82 25.07 28.41
CA LYS A 236 18.07 24.29 28.51
C LYS A 236 17.82 22.87 29.04
N ARG A 237 18.61 21.91 28.56
CA ARG A 237 18.80 20.59 29.18
C ARG A 237 19.87 20.70 30.27
N SER A 238 19.64 20.11 31.44
CA SER A 238 20.69 19.87 32.46
C SER A 238 21.02 18.39 32.59
N THR A 239 22.27 18.09 32.94
CA THR A 239 22.73 16.81 33.49
C THR A 239 22.35 16.74 35.00
N THR A 240 22.58 15.69 35.81
CA THR A 240 23.66 14.68 35.90
C THR A 240 23.12 13.43 36.68
N PRO A 241 23.66 12.20 36.51
CA PRO A 241 23.01 10.98 37.04
C PRO A 241 23.64 10.34 38.31
N ALA A 242 22.87 9.47 38.97
CA ALA A 242 23.29 8.34 39.83
C ALA A 242 22.24 7.21 39.61
N THR A 243 22.51 5.90 39.45
CA THR A 243 23.50 4.92 39.97
C THR A 243 23.01 4.19 41.25
N GLY A 244 22.93 2.85 41.19
CA GLY A 244 22.31 1.97 42.19
C GLY A 244 21.09 1.24 41.58
N THR A 245 21.16 0.05 40.96
CA THR A 245 21.86 -1.22 41.30
C THR A 245 21.20 -1.99 42.46
N ALA A 246 20.46 -3.08 42.12
CA ALA A 246 20.12 -4.33 42.85
C ALA A 246 19.93 -4.32 44.40
N ARG A 247 19.11 -5.20 45.02
CA ARG A 247 18.73 -6.57 44.65
C ARG A 247 17.50 -7.05 45.46
N THR A 248 16.73 -8.00 44.93
CA THR A 248 15.68 -8.75 45.65
C THR A 248 16.22 -9.58 46.82
N GLN A 249 15.53 -9.63 47.97
CA GLN A 249 15.44 -10.84 48.83
C GLN A 249 14.40 -10.77 49.97
N THR A 250 13.66 -11.87 50.10
CA THR A 250 13.00 -12.44 51.30
C THR A 250 13.06 -13.99 51.11
N PRO A 251 12.59 -14.89 52.01
CA PRO A 251 12.09 -14.71 53.38
C PRO A 251 12.70 -15.71 54.43
N ARG A 252 12.47 -15.42 55.73
CA ARG A 252 12.13 -16.33 56.87
C ARG A 252 12.42 -15.57 58.18
N ALA A 253 11.51 -15.43 59.16
CA ALA A 253 10.66 -16.36 59.92
C ALA A 253 11.36 -16.92 61.17
N ASP A 254 10.84 -16.60 62.36
CA ASP A 254 11.21 -17.22 63.64
C ASP A 254 10.04 -17.15 64.68
N THR A 255 10.23 -17.69 65.90
CA THR A 255 9.20 -18.56 66.52
C THR A 255 9.08 -18.47 68.06
N ALA A 256 7.92 -18.06 68.61
CA ALA A 256 7.43 -18.32 69.99
C ALA A 256 5.96 -17.82 70.12
N ARG A 257 4.96 -18.38 70.84
CA ARG A 257 4.84 -19.25 72.04
C ARG A 257 5.02 -18.44 73.36
N HIS A 258 4.09 -18.34 74.32
CA HIS A 258 2.95 -19.20 74.67
C HIS A 258 1.84 -18.49 75.51
N LYS A 259 0.57 -18.87 75.27
CA LYS A 259 -0.49 -19.23 76.26
C LYS A 259 -1.11 -18.10 77.16
N PRO A 260 -2.14 -18.35 78.02
CA PRO A 260 -3.50 -17.86 77.72
C PRO A 260 -4.22 -17.13 78.89
N ASP A 261 -5.43 -16.63 78.63
CA ASP A 261 -6.54 -16.82 79.57
C ASP A 261 -7.88 -16.94 78.82
N ALA A 262 -8.97 -17.31 79.51
CA ALA A 262 -10.29 -17.55 78.92
C ALA A 262 -11.42 -16.85 79.69
N SER A 263 -12.33 -16.23 78.94
CA SER A 263 -13.68 -15.92 79.43
C SER A 263 -14.72 -16.26 78.36
N ILE A 264 -15.81 -16.89 78.79
CA ILE A 264 -16.92 -17.27 77.91
C ILE A 264 -18.03 -16.25 78.12
N ALA A 265 -18.33 -15.47 77.08
CA ALA A 265 -19.46 -14.55 77.04
C ALA A 265 -20.48 -15.04 76.00
N THR A 266 -21.68 -15.40 76.44
CA THR A 266 -22.76 -15.85 75.57
C THR A 266 -23.27 -14.68 74.73
N VAL A 267 -23.19 -14.79 73.40
CA VAL A 267 -23.76 -13.82 72.46
C VAL A 267 -24.72 -14.53 71.50
N THR A 268 -25.91 -13.97 71.36
CA THR A 268 -27.01 -14.45 70.51
C THR A 268 -26.61 -14.50 69.03
N PRO A 269 -27.11 -15.45 68.22
CA PRO A 269 -26.88 -15.43 66.77
C PRO A 269 -27.36 -14.13 66.14
N PRO A 270 -26.55 -13.43 65.33
CA PRO A 270 -27.02 -12.36 64.47
C PRO A 270 -28.01 -12.91 63.44
N ALA A 271 -29.06 -12.15 63.12
CA ALA A 271 -29.95 -12.48 62.02
C ALA A 271 -29.21 -12.39 60.67
N ASP A 272 -29.65 -13.19 59.69
CA ASP A 272 -29.04 -13.22 58.36
C ASP A 272 -29.02 -11.83 57.70
N PRO A 273 -27.93 -11.46 57.00
CA PRO A 273 -27.88 -10.22 56.25
C PRO A 273 -28.94 -10.23 55.14
N PRO A 274 -29.67 -9.11 54.91
CA PRO A 274 -30.73 -9.08 53.91
C PRO A 274 -30.17 -9.40 52.52
N VAL A 275 -30.81 -10.36 51.84
CA VAL A 275 -30.44 -10.83 50.50
C VAL A 275 -30.26 -9.64 49.57
N SER A 276 -29.03 -9.43 49.09
CA SER A 276 -28.73 -8.35 48.16
C SER A 276 -29.45 -8.60 46.84
N THR A 277 -30.46 -7.78 46.55
CA THR A 277 -31.10 -7.78 45.24
C THR A 277 -30.05 -7.55 44.15
N PRO A 278 -30.14 -8.23 42.99
CA PRO A 278 -29.23 -7.97 41.89
C PRO A 278 -29.31 -6.49 41.50
N LYS A 279 -28.18 -5.77 41.58
CA LYS A 279 -28.07 -4.45 40.97
C LYS A 279 -28.14 -4.64 39.46
N THR A 280 -29.32 -4.42 38.89
CA THR A 280 -29.48 -4.23 37.44
C THR A 280 -28.48 -3.17 37.00
N LEU A 281 -27.47 -3.58 36.24
CA LEU A 281 -26.47 -2.67 35.71
C LEU A 281 -27.18 -1.69 34.78
N ALA A 282 -27.21 -0.41 35.15
CA ALA A 282 -27.71 0.62 34.26
C ALA A 282 -26.90 0.57 32.95
N PRO A 283 -27.55 0.68 31.77
CA PRO A 283 -26.86 0.51 30.49
C PRO A 283 -25.69 1.49 30.39
N PRO A 284 -24.52 1.04 29.87
CA PRO A 284 -23.32 1.86 29.84
C PRO A 284 -23.58 3.13 29.03
N ARG A 285 -23.30 4.29 29.64
CA ARG A 285 -23.46 5.58 28.98
C ARG A 285 -22.50 5.65 27.78
N PRO A 286 -22.94 6.13 26.59
CA PRO A 286 -22.08 6.24 25.42
C PRO A 286 -20.80 7.02 25.72
N LEU A 287 -19.66 6.48 25.30
CA LEU A 287 -18.37 7.14 25.47
C LEU A 287 -18.33 8.44 24.63
N PRO A 288 -17.77 9.53 25.17
CA PRO A 288 -17.66 10.80 24.46
C PRO A 288 -16.82 10.62 23.18
N VAL A 289 -17.27 11.21 22.08
CA VAL A 289 -16.59 11.10 20.78
C VAL A 289 -15.18 11.68 20.88
N PRO A 290 -14.12 10.92 20.54
CA PRO A 290 -12.75 11.44 20.50
C PRO A 290 -12.66 12.60 19.51
N ARG A 291 -11.94 13.67 19.89
CA ARG A 291 -11.79 14.88 19.05
C ARG A 291 -11.40 14.56 17.61
N ILE A 292 -10.42 13.70 17.41
CA ILE A 292 -9.92 13.29 16.09
C ILE A 292 -10.94 12.50 15.23
N ILE A 293 -12.02 11.99 15.84
CA ILE A 293 -13.18 11.39 15.16
C ILE A 293 -14.26 12.46 14.90
N ALA A 294 -14.43 13.44 15.79
CA ALA A 294 -15.38 14.56 15.58
C ALA A 294 -14.88 15.62 14.58
N GLU A 295 -13.56 15.81 14.47
CA GLU A 295 -12.90 16.88 13.70
C GLU A 295 -12.53 16.46 12.26
N ARG A 296 -12.56 15.16 11.94
CA ARG A 296 -12.21 14.58 10.63
C ARG A 296 -13.40 13.89 9.96
N GLU A 297 -13.38 13.80 8.63
CA GLU A 297 -14.35 13.00 7.88
C GLU A 297 -14.12 11.49 8.14
N ASN A 298 -15.09 10.80 8.74
CA ASN A 298 -15.02 9.34 8.93
C ASN A 298 -15.60 8.64 7.71
N LYS A 299 -14.81 8.50 6.64
CA LYS A 299 -15.27 7.88 5.38
C LYS A 299 -15.61 6.41 5.62
N LEU A 300 -16.87 6.04 5.40
CA LEU A 300 -17.31 4.65 5.38
C LEU A 300 -16.64 3.92 4.21
N VAL A 301 -15.89 2.86 4.53
CA VAL A 301 -15.27 1.96 3.55
C VAL A 301 -16.14 0.72 3.32
N LYS A 302 -16.69 0.14 4.39
CA LYS A 302 -17.55 -1.04 4.29
C LYS A 302 -18.48 -1.20 5.49
N THR A 303 -19.68 -1.70 5.22
CA THR A 303 -20.54 -2.36 6.22
C THR A 303 -20.42 -3.88 6.06
N ILE A 304 -20.21 -4.59 7.17
CA ILE A 304 -20.18 -6.05 7.27
C ILE A 304 -21.35 -6.50 8.15
N VAL A 305 -22.27 -7.28 7.60
CA VAL A 305 -23.33 -7.93 8.39
C VAL A 305 -22.82 -9.29 8.89
N THR A 306 -23.01 -9.59 10.17
CA THR A 306 -22.65 -10.89 10.76
C THR A 306 -23.69 -11.37 11.79
N HIS A 307 -23.81 -12.69 11.89
CA HIS A 307 -24.61 -13.40 12.90
C HIS A 307 -23.76 -13.98 14.04
N SER A 308 -22.43 -13.77 13.99
CA SER A 308 -21.47 -14.35 14.94
C SER A 308 -20.91 -13.23 15.84
N PRO A 309 -20.90 -13.41 17.17
CA PRO A 309 -20.36 -12.41 18.10
C PRO A 309 -18.84 -12.30 18.02
N ASP A 310 -18.15 -13.35 17.57
CA ASP A 310 -16.69 -13.37 17.48
C ASP A 310 -16.20 -12.66 16.20
N ILE A 311 -15.52 -11.52 16.39
CA ILE A 311 -14.81 -10.81 15.33
C ILE A 311 -13.31 -10.87 15.60
N LYS A 312 -12.54 -11.39 14.64
CA LYS A 312 -11.09 -11.22 14.60
C LYS A 312 -10.73 -10.21 13.51
N ILE A 313 -10.10 -9.10 13.87
CA ILE A 313 -9.50 -8.15 12.94
C ILE A 313 -7.98 -8.31 12.93
N GLN A 314 -7.38 -8.22 11.76
CA GLN A 314 -5.92 -8.17 11.58
C GLN A 314 -5.59 -6.96 10.70
N LEU A 315 -4.69 -6.10 11.16
CA LEU A 315 -4.21 -4.94 10.42
C LEU A 315 -2.75 -5.14 10.01
N TYR A 316 -2.49 -4.90 8.73
CA TYR A 316 -1.18 -4.97 8.08
C TYR A 316 -0.91 -3.65 7.35
N ASP A 317 0.37 -3.37 7.09
CA ASP A 317 0.77 -2.39 6.09
C ASP A 317 0.29 -2.80 4.68
N ASN A 318 0.08 -1.81 3.81
CA ASN A 318 -0.42 -1.93 2.45
C ASN A 318 0.48 -1.20 1.42
N GLY A 319 1.79 -1.16 1.66
CA GLY A 319 2.76 -0.61 0.71
C GLY A 319 4.22 -0.87 1.10
N GLU A 320 5.00 0.21 1.19
CA GLU A 320 6.34 0.20 1.76
C GLU A 320 6.25 0.47 3.27
N ILE A 321 6.93 -0.35 4.09
CA ILE A 321 6.97 -0.15 5.55
C ILE A 321 7.75 1.13 5.87
N ASP A 322 7.04 2.25 5.98
CA ASP A 322 7.57 3.61 5.91
C ASP A 322 7.39 4.44 7.19
N ASP A 323 7.25 3.74 8.32
CA ASP A 323 7.00 4.31 9.65
C ASP A 323 5.55 4.76 9.90
N ASP A 324 4.64 4.41 8.98
CA ASP A 324 3.18 4.53 9.11
C ASP A 324 2.65 4.01 10.47
N THR A 325 1.87 4.81 11.18
CA THR A 325 1.42 4.55 12.56
C THR A 325 -0.04 4.96 12.76
N ILE A 326 -0.80 4.07 13.40
CA ILE A 326 -2.25 4.19 13.56
C ILE A 326 -2.75 4.02 15.01
N THR A 327 -3.91 4.60 15.27
CA THR A 327 -4.76 4.31 16.42
C THR A 327 -6.12 3.82 15.89
N VAL A 328 -6.66 2.76 16.49
CA VAL A 328 -7.95 2.16 16.10
C VAL A 328 -8.93 2.30 17.25
N TYR A 329 -10.10 2.83 16.93
CA TYR A 329 -11.22 2.98 17.86
C TYR A 329 -12.32 1.98 17.53
N HIS A 330 -12.97 1.44 18.56
CA HIS A 330 -14.19 0.64 18.50
C HIS A 330 -15.25 1.31 19.38
N ASN A 331 -16.36 1.76 18.81
CA ASN A 331 -17.42 2.48 19.55
C ASN A 331 -16.88 3.60 20.47
N ASN A 332 -16.01 4.45 19.93
CA ASN A 332 -15.25 5.52 20.62
C ASN A 332 -14.14 5.07 21.62
N GLU A 333 -14.02 3.79 21.97
CA GLU A 333 -12.95 3.26 22.83
C GLU A 333 -11.69 2.92 22.02
N VAL A 334 -10.49 3.13 22.57
CA VAL A 334 -9.22 2.80 21.90
C VAL A 334 -8.91 1.31 22.06
N VAL A 335 -9.00 0.55 20.96
CA VAL A 335 -8.62 -0.89 20.93
C VAL A 335 -7.18 -1.12 20.43
N VAL A 336 -6.61 -0.15 19.71
CA VAL A 336 -5.17 -0.12 19.34
C VAL A 336 -4.67 1.30 19.49
N TYR A 337 -3.59 1.51 20.24
CA TYR A 337 -2.98 2.83 20.43
C TYR A 337 -1.60 2.92 19.76
N LYS A 338 -1.41 3.90 18.86
CA LYS A 338 -0.15 4.28 18.21
C LYS A 338 0.72 3.08 17.79
N LYS A 339 0.13 2.12 17.08
CA LYS A 339 0.87 0.97 16.54
C LYS A 339 1.33 1.26 15.11
N ARG A 340 2.62 1.01 14.88
CA ARG A 340 3.23 1.02 13.55
C ARG A 340 2.65 -0.11 12.71
N LEU A 341 2.30 0.17 11.45
CA LEU A 341 1.94 -0.84 10.46
C LEU A 341 3.19 -1.60 9.99
N SER A 342 3.00 -2.88 9.63
CA SER A 342 4.07 -3.74 9.09
C SER A 342 3.49 -4.98 8.39
N ASN A 343 4.37 -5.88 7.91
CA ASN A 343 3.99 -7.22 7.47
C ASN A 343 3.57 -8.15 8.63
N GLU A 344 3.79 -7.77 9.89
CA GLU A 344 3.23 -8.46 11.06
C GLU A 344 1.85 -7.90 11.45
N ALA A 345 0.91 -8.81 11.69
CA ALA A 345 -0.48 -8.48 11.99
C ALA A 345 -0.63 -7.83 13.37
N ILE A 346 -1.15 -6.61 13.42
CA ILE A 346 -1.81 -6.09 14.62
C ILE A 346 -3.14 -6.84 14.75
N ASN A 347 -3.25 -7.75 15.72
CA ASN A 347 -4.46 -8.54 15.96
C ASN A 347 -5.37 -7.83 16.96
N ILE A 348 -6.66 -7.76 16.65
CA ILE A 348 -7.74 -7.29 17.54
C ILE A 348 -8.80 -8.41 17.58
N THR A 349 -9.33 -8.72 18.76
CA THR A 349 -10.47 -9.62 18.92
C THR A 349 -11.58 -8.86 19.63
N LEU A 350 -12.80 -8.92 19.10
CA LEU A 350 -13.99 -8.29 19.68
C LEU A 350 -15.07 -9.36 19.88
N GLY A 351 -15.70 -9.38 21.06
CA GLY A 351 -16.92 -10.14 21.31
C GLY A 351 -18.11 -9.19 21.29
N LEU A 352 -18.93 -9.24 20.24
CA LEU A 352 -20.11 -8.38 20.10
C LEU A 352 -21.18 -8.77 21.13
N GLN A 353 -21.85 -7.78 21.70
CA GLN A 353 -22.78 -7.98 22.82
C GLN A 353 -24.23 -7.91 22.33
N GLU A 354 -25.09 -8.75 22.90
CA GLU A 354 -26.53 -8.67 22.66
C GLU A 354 -27.07 -7.29 23.08
N GLY A 355 -27.97 -6.74 22.26
CA GLY A 355 -28.47 -5.37 22.40
C GLY A 355 -27.58 -4.28 21.78
N VAL A 356 -26.38 -4.61 21.28
CA VAL A 356 -25.54 -3.69 20.48
C VAL A 356 -25.46 -4.18 19.04
N ASN A 357 -26.45 -3.77 18.23
CA ASN A 357 -26.59 -4.25 16.84
C ASN A 357 -25.64 -3.55 15.86
N THR A 358 -24.88 -2.53 16.28
CA THR A 358 -24.01 -1.74 15.41
C THR A 358 -22.71 -1.40 16.12
N HIS A 359 -21.60 -1.72 15.47
CA HIS A 359 -20.25 -1.51 15.95
C HIS A 359 -19.45 -0.71 14.93
N GLU A 360 -18.99 0.49 15.30
CA GLU A 360 -18.12 1.32 14.47
C GLU A 360 -16.66 1.06 14.80
N LEU A 361 -15.89 0.67 13.79
CA LEU A 361 -14.43 0.64 13.82
C LEU A 361 -13.89 1.83 13.03
N VAL A 362 -13.07 2.67 13.66
CA VAL A 362 -12.45 3.83 13.02
C VAL A 362 -10.93 3.74 13.14
N MET A 363 -10.26 3.58 12.00
CA MET A 363 -8.80 3.71 11.91
C MET A 363 -8.42 5.16 11.68
N VAL A 364 -7.50 5.64 12.50
CA VAL A 364 -7.01 7.02 12.52
C VAL A 364 -5.50 7.02 12.30
N ALA A 365 -5.05 7.76 11.29
CA ALA A 365 -3.64 8.09 11.10
C ALA A 365 -3.11 8.97 12.25
N ASP A 366 -2.10 8.46 12.97
CA ASP A 366 -1.27 9.25 13.89
C ASP A 366 -0.13 9.97 13.14
N ASN A 367 0.34 9.39 12.02
CA ASN A 367 1.19 10.01 11.01
C ASN A 367 0.76 9.52 9.61
N LEU A 368 1.42 10.00 8.54
CA LEU A 368 1.16 9.57 7.16
C LEU A 368 2.37 8.85 6.53
N GLY A 369 3.14 8.13 7.35
CA GLY A 369 4.39 7.49 6.92
C GLY A 369 5.42 8.48 6.35
N ARG A 370 6.16 8.03 5.34
CA ARG A 370 6.94 8.85 4.40
C ARG A 370 6.17 9.12 3.10
N ILE A 371 5.21 8.25 2.74
CA ILE A 371 4.50 8.23 1.46
C ILE A 371 2.99 8.32 1.72
N PRO A 372 2.43 9.55 1.88
CA PRO A 372 1.02 9.72 2.19
C PRO A 372 0.09 9.20 1.06
N PRO A 373 -1.12 8.72 1.38
CA PRO A 373 -1.74 8.65 2.71
C PRO A 373 -1.29 7.41 3.52
N ASN A 374 -1.54 7.41 4.82
CA ASN A 374 -1.45 6.20 5.64
C ASN A 374 -2.39 5.12 5.08
N THR A 375 -1.92 3.89 4.86
CA THR A 375 -2.77 2.81 4.33
C THR A 375 -2.55 1.46 5.02
N ALA A 376 -3.65 0.77 5.32
CA ALA A 376 -3.63 -0.57 5.88
C ALA A 376 -4.52 -1.54 5.10
N LEU A 377 -4.12 -2.81 5.11
CA LEU A 377 -5.01 -3.94 4.85
C LEU A 377 -5.66 -4.32 6.18
N MET A 378 -6.98 -4.13 6.29
CA MET A 378 -7.79 -4.65 7.38
C MET A 378 -8.46 -5.95 6.94
N VAL A 379 -8.00 -7.08 7.49
CA VAL A 379 -8.68 -8.38 7.36
C VAL A 379 -9.66 -8.54 8.52
N VAL A 380 -10.95 -8.65 8.25
CA VAL A 380 -12.00 -8.94 9.24
C VAL A 380 -12.49 -10.37 9.04
N THR A 381 -12.47 -11.18 10.09
CA THR A 381 -12.96 -12.58 10.07
C THR A 381 -14.07 -12.74 11.11
N THR A 382 -15.23 -13.24 10.69
CA THR A 382 -16.41 -13.47 11.54
C THR A 382 -17.36 -14.46 10.88
N GLY A 383 -18.03 -15.34 11.65
CA GLY A 383 -19.02 -16.29 11.12
C GLY A 383 -18.50 -17.20 10.00
N GLY A 384 -17.22 -17.60 10.08
CA GLY A 384 -16.52 -18.37 9.05
C GLY A 384 -16.17 -17.60 7.76
N LYS A 385 -16.60 -16.34 7.62
CA LYS A 385 -16.30 -15.48 6.47
C LYS A 385 -15.09 -14.59 6.74
N ARG A 386 -14.34 -14.29 5.68
CA ARG A 386 -13.17 -13.40 5.68
C ARG A 386 -13.44 -12.24 4.72
N TYR A 387 -13.18 -11.03 5.17
CA TYR A 387 -13.35 -9.78 4.43
C TYR A 387 -12.02 -9.05 4.42
N GLU A 388 -11.59 -8.54 3.27
CA GLU A 388 -10.33 -7.83 3.13
C GLU A 388 -10.61 -6.42 2.64
N LEU A 389 -10.27 -5.43 3.47
CA LEU A 389 -10.66 -4.05 3.32
C LEU A 389 -9.41 -3.16 3.23
N PHE A 390 -9.32 -2.43 2.12
CA PHE A 390 -8.26 -1.46 1.90
C PHE A 390 -8.69 -0.12 2.48
N ILE A 391 -8.06 0.24 3.59
CA ILE A 391 -8.43 1.42 4.37
C ILE A 391 -7.27 2.42 4.37
N SER A 392 -7.60 3.69 4.20
CA SER A 392 -6.62 4.78 4.16
C SER A 392 -7.08 5.97 4.99
N SER A 393 -6.13 6.63 5.65
CA SER A 393 -6.39 7.79 6.50
C SER A 393 -5.43 8.93 6.17
N THR A 394 -5.94 10.15 6.31
CA THR A 394 -5.21 11.41 6.12
C THR A 394 -5.38 12.30 7.36
N GLU A 395 -4.69 13.43 7.39
CA GLU A 395 -4.90 14.46 8.42
C GLU A 395 -6.35 14.98 8.51
N GLN A 396 -7.16 14.76 7.48
CA GLN A 396 -8.53 15.28 7.36
C GLN A 396 -9.61 14.16 7.28
N ARG A 397 -9.19 12.90 7.10
CA ARG A 397 -10.09 11.76 6.87
C ARG A 397 -9.64 10.51 7.62
N ASN A 398 -10.55 9.92 8.38
CA ASN A 398 -10.38 8.60 9.00
C ASN A 398 -11.08 7.53 8.14
N ALA A 399 -10.67 6.28 8.26
CA ALA A 399 -11.38 5.16 7.64
C ALA A 399 -12.34 4.51 8.64
N LYS A 400 -13.63 4.46 8.29
CA LYS A 400 -14.68 3.81 9.08
C LYS A 400 -15.10 2.49 8.45
N VAL A 401 -15.20 1.44 9.26
CA VAL A 401 -15.83 0.16 8.94
C VAL A 401 -16.95 -0.05 9.96
N VAL A 402 -18.14 -0.42 9.49
CA VAL A 402 -19.29 -0.73 10.35
C VAL A 402 -19.50 -2.23 10.36
N ILE A 403 -19.69 -2.80 11.54
CA ILE A 403 -20.15 -4.19 11.71
C ILE A 403 -21.59 -4.13 12.24
N GLU A 404 -22.52 -4.68 11.47
CA GLU A 404 -23.91 -4.86 11.87
C GLU A 404 -24.05 -6.27 12.45
N TYR A 405 -24.35 -6.33 13.75
CA TYR A 405 -24.60 -7.59 14.45
C TYR A 405 -26.08 -7.93 14.41
N GLN A 406 -26.38 -9.08 13.83
CA GLN A 406 -27.73 -9.63 13.69
C GLN A 406 -27.73 -11.03 14.31
N PRO A 407 -27.74 -11.17 15.65
CA PRO A 407 -27.77 -12.48 16.30
C PRO A 407 -28.93 -13.33 15.77
N GLN A 408 -28.71 -14.64 15.62
CA GLN A 408 -29.81 -15.57 15.36
C GLN A 408 -30.55 -15.87 16.68
N PRO A 409 -31.89 -15.99 16.65
CA PRO A 409 -32.72 -16.26 17.82
C PRO A 409 -32.70 -17.73 18.27
#